data_AF-A0A256XAX1-F1
#
_entry.id   AF-A0A256XAX1-F1
#
_cell.length_a   1.000
_cell.length_b   1.000
_cell.length_c   1.000
_cell.angle_alpha   90.00
_cell.angle_beta   90.00
_cell.angle_gamma   90.00
#
_symmetry.space_group_name_H-M   'P 1'
#
loop_
_entity.id
_entity.type
_entity.pdbx_description
1 polymer ?
#
loop_
_entity_poly.entity_id
_entity_poly.type
_entity_poly.pdbx_seq_one_letter_code
_entity_poly.pdbx_strand_id
1 'polypeptide(L)' 'MVYGIVTVSEKGQIAIPVDARRDLNIETGDKLIVLKRKELGGDN' A
#
# COMPACT_ATOMS: atom_id res chain seq x y z
N MET A 1 8.93 7.93 -3.26
CA MET A 1 8.77 7.30 -4.59
C MET A 1 7.29 7.00 -4.78
N VAL A 2 6.75 7.22 -5.98
CA VAL A 2 5.33 6.98 -6.30
C VAL A 2 5.27 5.85 -7.31
N TYR A 3 4.57 4.76 -7.00
CA TYR A 3 4.45 3.58 -7.87
C TYR A 3 3.25 3.66 -8.85
N GLY A 4 2.42 4.69 -8.74
CA GLY A 4 1.25 4.91 -9.59
C GLY A 4 -0.02 5.18 -8.79
N ILE A 5 -1.13 5.34 -9.51
CA ILE A 5 -2.48 5.47 -8.95
C ILE A 5 -3.21 4.16 -9.18
N VAL A 6 -3.88 3.66 -8.15
CA VAL A 6 -4.70 2.44 -8.23
C VAL A 6 -6.10 2.73 -7.71
N THR A 7 -7.10 2.09 -8.31
CA THR A 7 -8.50 2.21 -7.91
C THR A 7 -8.86 1.07 -6.97
N VAL A 8 -9.65 1.38 -5.95
CA VAL A 8 -10.24 0.36 -5.07
C VAL A 8 -11.33 -0.37 -5.85
N SER A 9 -11.24 -1.69 -5.92
CA SER A 9 -12.27 -2.51 -6.56
C SER A 9 -13.61 -2.42 -5.82
N GLU A 10 -14.70 -2.88 -6.45
CA GLU A 10 -16.03 -2.95 -5.84
C GLU A 10 -16.07 -3.76 -4.52
N LYS A 11 -15.14 -4.71 -4.37
CA LYS A 11 -15.01 -5.55 -3.17
C LYS A 11 -14.05 -4.97 -2.13
N GLY A 12 -13.55 -3.76 -2.32
CA GLY A 12 -12.61 -3.12 -1.40
C GLY A 12 -11.15 -3.58 -1.54
N GLN A 13 -10.82 -4.41 -2.54
CA GLN A 13 -9.44 -4.83 -2.78
C GLN A 13 -8.63 -3.72 -3.46
N ILE A 14 -7.36 -3.61 -3.09
CA ILE A 14 -6.38 -2.69 -3.68
C ILE A 14 -5.27 -3.51 -4.34
N ALA A 15 -5.05 -3.31 -5.63
CA ALA A 15 -3.96 -3.95 -6.34
C ALA A 15 -2.63 -3.25 -6.00
N ILE A 16 -1.60 -4.02 -5.66
CA ILE A 16 -0.24 -3.51 -5.48
C ILE A 16 0.42 -3.44 -6.87
N PRO A 17 0.87 -2.25 -7.34
CA PRO A 17 1.55 -2.11 -8.63
C PRO A 17 2.74 -3.06 -8.77
N VAL A 18 2.99 -3.55 -9.99
CA VAL A 18 4.04 -4.56 -10.26
C VAL A 18 5.41 -4.11 -9.79
N ASP A 19 5.75 -2.83 -9.95
CA ASP A 19 7.03 -2.27 -9.55
C ASP A 19 7.18 -2.27 -8.03
N ALA A 20 6.13 -1.88 -7.29
CA ALA A 20 6.14 -1.95 -5.83
C ALA A 20 6.30 -3.39 -5.32
N ARG A 21 5.67 -4.38 -5.98
CA ARG A 21 5.84 -5.79 -5.61
C ARG A 21 7.28 -6.26 -5.80
N ARG A 22 7.93 -5.87 -6.90
CA ARG A 22 9.33 -6.24 -7.18
C ARG A 22 10.29 -5.59 -6.19
N ASP A 23 10.12 -4.29 -5.95
CA ASP A 23 11.00 -3.53 -5.06
C ASP A 23 10.87 -3.96 -3.60
N LEU A 24 9.67 -4.39 -3.18
CA LEU A 24 9.40 -4.87 -1.82
C LEU A 24 9.43 -6.40 -1.70
N ASN A 25 9.75 -7.12 -2.78
CA ASN A 25 9.78 -8.58 -2.87
C ASN A 25 8.50 -9.26 -2.33
N ILE A 26 7.32 -8.73 -2.72
CA ILE A 26 6.02 -9.26 -2.31
C ILE A 26 5.58 -10.36 -3.27
N GLU A 27 5.29 -11.54 -2.73
CA GLU A 27 4.87 -12.72 -3.47
C GLU A 27 3.43 -13.15 -3.15
N THR A 28 2.91 -14.11 -3.92
CA THR A 28 1.57 -14.65 -3.71
C THR A 28 1.54 -15.47 -2.43
N GLY A 29 0.61 -15.15 -1.52
CA GLY A 29 0.49 -15.82 -0.23
C GLY A 29 1.05 -15.02 0.95
N ASP A 30 1.80 -13.95 0.67
CA ASP A 30 2.30 -13.06 1.71
C ASP A 30 1.16 -12.39 2.48
N LYS A 31 1.33 -12.36 3.81
CA LYS A 31 0.42 -11.64 4.71
C LYS A 31 1.02 -10.27 5.00
N LEU A 32 0.29 -9.23 4.60
CA LEU A 32 0.72 -7.84 4.79
C LEU A 32 -0.07 -7.19 5.93
N ILE A 33 0.60 -6.35 6.72
CA ILE A 33 -0.06 -5.51 7.73
C ILE A 33 -0.32 -4.14 7.10
N VAL A 34 -1.57 -3.69 7.16
CA VAL A 34 -1.96 -2.36 6.70
C VAL A 34 -1.95 -1.40 7.87
N LEU A 35 -1.06 -0.40 7.82
CA LEU A 35 -0.93 0.62 8.85
C LEU A 35 -1.22 2.00 8.25
N LYS A 36 -2.05 2.79 8.92
CA LYS A 36 -2.15 4.23 8.68
C LYS A 36 -1.25 4.95 9.67
N ARG A 37 -0.19 5.61 9.19
CA ARG A 37 0.57 6.51 10.05
C ARG A 37 -0.27 7.76 10.31
N LYS A 38 -0.60 8.01 11.58
CA LYS A 38 -1.05 9.34 12.00
C LYS A 38 0.20 10.19 12.11
N GLU A 39 0.39 11.16 11.23
CA GLU A 39 1.31 12.25 11.55
C GLU A 39 0.74 12.94 12.78
N LEU A 40 1.48 12.89 13.88
CA LEU A 40 1.25 13.78 15.00
C LEU A 40 1.68 15.16 14.50
N GLY A 41 0.73 15.92 13.95
CA GLY A 41 0.88 17.36 13.82
C GLY A 41 1.20 17.91 15.20
N GLY A 42 2.27 18.70 15.28
CA GLY A 42 2.73 19.33 16.52
C GLY A 42 1.58 20.04 17.22
N ASP A 43 1.54 19.86 18.54
CA ASP A 43 0.83 20.76 19.45
C ASP A 43 1.16 22.21 19.04
N ASN A 44 0.13 22.97 18.67
CA ASN A 44 0.18 24.43 18.73
C ASN A 44 -0.51 24.85 20.03
#